data_AF-A0A9X5BKK6-F1
#
_entry.id   AF-A0A9X5BKK6-F1
#
_cell.length_a   1.000
_cell.length_b   1.000
_cell.length_c   1.000
_cell.angle_alpha   90.00
_cell.angle_beta   90.00
_cell.angle_gamma   90.00
#
_symmetry.space_group_name_H-M   'P 1'
#
loop_
_entity.id
_entity.type
_entity.pdbx_description
1 polymer ?
#
loop_
_entity_poly.entity_id
_entity_poly.type
_entity_poly.pdbx_seq_one_letter_code
_entity_poly.pdbx_strand_id
1 'polypeptide(L)' 'MFYGGKYDAQNRYDEWNTTQIKLKLNNKTDQDILAWIKKHKHGRDTSVQGAIKSLIREDIARGNTGMPGSGGVVRRTVE' A
#
# COMPACT_ATOMS: atom_id res chain seq x y z
N MET A 1 -39.21 -13.69 2.99
CA MET A 1 -38.11 -13.05 3.72
C MET A 1 -36.90 -13.05 2.80
N PHE A 2 -36.64 -11.96 2.06
CA PHE A 2 -35.56 -11.88 1.07
C PHE A 2 -34.72 -10.63 1.31
N TYR A 3 -33.74 -10.74 2.20
CA TYR A 3 -32.71 -9.72 2.45
C TYR A 3 -31.41 -10.14 1.74
N GLY A 4 -31.40 -10.18 0.40
CA GLY A 4 -30.24 -10.60 -0.40
C GLY A 4 -29.67 -9.54 -1.35
N GLY A 5 -30.45 -8.53 -1.74
CA GLY A 5 -30.09 -7.70 -2.90
C GLY A 5 -29.03 -6.59 -2.66
N LYS A 6 -28.86 -6.10 -1.43
CA LYS A 6 -27.96 -4.97 -1.17
C LYS A 6 -26.49 -5.37 -1.01
N TYR A 7 -26.23 -6.56 -0.49
CA TYR A 7 -24.87 -7.05 -0.25
C TYR A 7 -24.17 -7.47 -1.55
N ASP A 8 -24.88 -8.16 -2.45
CA ASP A 8 -24.34 -8.57 -3.76
C ASP A 8 -24.00 -7.37 -4.66
N ALA A 9 -24.81 -6.31 -4.62
CA ALA A 9 -24.55 -5.10 -5.40
C ALA A 9 -23.32 -4.35 -4.89
N GLN A 10 -23.19 -4.17 -3.57
CA GLN A 10 -22.03 -3.50 -2.97
C GLN A 10 -20.73 -4.26 -3.21
N ASN A 11 -20.75 -5.59 -3.06
CA ASN A 11 -19.58 -6.43 -3.27
C ASN A 11 -19.04 -6.31 -4.72
N ARG A 12 -19.94 -6.29 -5.71
CA ARG A 12 -19.55 -6.07 -7.12
C ARG A 12 -19.02 -4.66 -7.39
N TYR A 13 -19.58 -3.63 -6.75
CA TYR A 13 -19.06 -2.27 -6.87
C TYR A 13 -17.66 -2.13 -6.25
N ASP A 14 -17.42 -2.72 -5.08
CA ASP A 14 -16.09 -2.73 -4.45
C ASP A 14 -15.07 -3.50 -5.29
N GLU A 15 -15.44 -4.65 -5.89
CA GLU A 15 -14.56 -5.43 -6.77
C GLU A 15 -14.20 -4.70 -8.06
N TRP A 16 -15.11 -3.90 -8.62
CA TRP A 16 -14.85 -3.18 -9.88
C TRP A 16 -14.09 -1.87 -9.68
N ASN A 17 -14.16 -1.26 -8.49
CA ASN A 17 -13.53 0.03 -8.21
C ASN A 17 -12.28 -0.08 -7.31
N THR A 18 -12.00 -1.26 -6.75
CA THR A 18 -10.86 -1.44 -5.86
C THR A 18 -10.01 -2.64 -6.28
N THR A 19 -8.69 -2.43 -6.32
CA THR A 19 -7.73 -3.53 -6.49
C THR A 19 -7.09 -3.83 -5.15
N GLN A 20 -7.25 -5.06 -4.66
CA GLN A 20 -6.59 -5.51 -3.44
C GLN A 20 -5.15 -5.91 -3.73
N ILE A 21 -4.20 -5.24 -3.11
CA ILE A 21 -2.78 -5.61 -3.11
C ILE A 21 -2.41 -6.32 -1.81
N LYS A 22 -1.64 -7.41 -1.90
CA LYS A 22 -1.13 -8.16 -0.74
C LYS A 22 0.39 -8.02 -0.68
N LEU A 23 0.89 -7.42 0.39
CA LEU A 23 2.34 -7.31 0.65
C LEU A 23 2.74 -8.39 1.66
N LYS A 24 3.75 -9.19 1.32
CA LYS A 24 4.36 -10.13 2.27
C LYS A 24 5.50 -9.42 2.99
N LEU A 25 5.44 -9.41 4.32
CA LEU A 25 6.47 -8.86 5.19
C LEU A 25 7.08 -10.00 6.01
N ASN A 26 8.39 -9.98 6.17
CA ASN A 26 9.12 -10.94 6.98
C ASN A 26 9.17 -10.46 8.44
N ASN A 27 8.77 -11.32 9.35
CA ASN A 27 8.72 -11.03 10.79
C ASN A 27 10.10 -10.73 11.43
N LYS A 28 11.21 -11.03 10.74
CA LYS A 28 12.58 -10.80 11.25
C LYS A 28 13.24 -9.55 10.65
N THR A 29 13.10 -9.32 9.35
CA THR A 29 13.79 -8.23 8.66
C THR A 29 12.93 -6.96 8.54
N ASP A 30 11.61 -7.10 8.50
CA ASP A 30 10.67 -5.99 8.31
C ASP A 30 9.98 -5.60 9.62
N GLN A 31 10.68 -5.75 10.75
CA GLN A 31 10.10 -5.48 12.08
C GLN A 31 9.70 -4.02 12.27
N ASP A 32 10.48 -3.10 11.69
CA ASP A 32 10.21 -1.68 11.63
C ASP A 32 8.92 -1.37 10.86
N ILE A 33 8.73 -2.01 9.69
CA ILE A 33 7.50 -1.88 8.89
C ILE A 33 6.30 -2.46 9.65
N LEU A 34 6.46 -3.63 10.29
CA LEU A 34 5.42 -4.25 11.10
C LEU A 34 5.05 -3.40 12.32
N ALA A 35 6.02 -2.75 12.97
CA ALA A 35 5.79 -1.83 14.08
C ALA A 35 5.06 -0.56 13.61
N TRP A 36 5.47 -0.01 12.47
CA TRP A 36 4.81 1.13 11.84
C TRP A 36 3.34 0.80 11.49
N ILE A 37 3.07 -0.37 10.91
CA ILE A 37 1.71 -0.84 10.61
C ILE A 37 0.88 -0.95 11.90
N LYS A 38 1.44 -1.55 12.97
CA LYS A 38 0.74 -1.68 14.25
C LYS A 38 0.36 -0.32 14.84
N LYS A 39 1.27 0.66 14.79
CA LYS A 39 1.02 2.03 15.27
C LYS A 39 -0.17 2.68 14.53
N HIS A 40 -0.23 2.51 13.21
CA HIS A 40 -1.30 3.09 12.39
C HIS A 40 -2.61 2.28 12.44
N LYS A 41 -2.56 0.98 12.76
CA LYS A 41 -3.76 0.17 12.97
C LYS A 41 -4.58 0.64 14.17
N HIS A 42 -3.91 1.12 15.21
CA HIS A 42 -4.53 1.62 16.44
C HIS A 42 -4.61 3.16 16.50
N GLY A 43 -4.10 3.85 15.48
CA GLY A 43 -4.16 5.30 15.36
C GLY A 43 -5.58 5.76 15.02
N ARG A 44 -6.00 6.89 15.60
CA ARG A 44 -7.35 7.45 15.40
C ARG A 44 -7.45 8.26 14.09
N ASP A 45 -6.32 8.78 13.62
CA ASP A 45 -6.25 9.72 12.49
C ASP A 45 -6.22 9.06 11.11
N THR A 46 -5.53 7.93 10.95
CA THR A 46 -5.36 7.31 9.62
C THR A 46 -5.20 5.80 9.70
N SER A 47 -5.91 5.09 8.83
CA SER A 47 -5.74 3.65 8.63
C SER A 47 -4.40 3.33 7.95
N VAL A 48 -3.88 2.12 8.17
CA VAL A 48 -2.67 1.61 7.49
C VAL A 48 -2.77 1.78 5.98
N GLN A 49 -3.94 1.46 5.41
CA GLN A 49 -4.17 1.59 3.98
C GLN A 49 -4.12 3.06 3.52
N GLY A 50 -4.67 3.99 4.30
CA GLY A 50 -4.62 5.43 4.00
C GLY A 50 -3.20 6.00 4.11
N ALA A 51 -2.45 5.59 5.13
CA ALA A 51 -1.07 5.99 5.32
C ALA A 51 -0.17 5.50 4.16
N ILE A 52 -0.30 4.22 3.77
CA ILE A 52 0.43 3.67 2.61
C ILE A 52 0.05 4.41 1.32
N LYS A 53 -1.24 4.67 1.08
CA LYS A 53 -1.67 5.44 -0.10
C LYS A 53 -1.05 6.85 -0.13
N SER A 54 -0.90 7.50 1.03
CA SER A 54 -0.31 8.84 1.12
C SER A 54 1.18 8.80 0.76
N LEU A 55 1.93 7.82 1.31
CA LEU A 55 3.34 7.60 0.95
C LEU A 55 3.52 7.34 -0.55
N ILE A 56 2.67 6.51 -1.15
CA ILE A 56 2.71 6.24 -2.60
C ILE A 56 2.39 7.50 -3.40
N ARG A 57 1.39 8.29 -3.00
CA ARG A 57 1.06 9.56 -3.68
C ARG A 57 2.17 10.59 -3.57
N GLU A 58 2.81 10.69 -2.40
CA GLU A 58 3.98 11.55 -2.20
C GLU A 58 5.16 11.09 -3.05
N ASP A 59 5.40 9.78 -3.16
CA ASP A 59 6.46 9.23 -4.01
C ASP A 59 6.19 9.49 -5.50
N ILE A 60 4.95 9.25 -5.97
CA ILE A 60 4.53 9.61 -7.34
C ILE A 60 4.67 11.11 -7.57
N ALA A 61 4.24 11.94 -6.62
CA ALA A 61 4.36 13.40 -6.74
C ALA A 61 5.83 13.82 -6.85
N ARG A 62 6.71 13.25 -6.01
CA ARG A 62 8.17 13.47 -6.07
C ARG A 62 8.76 13.01 -7.41
N GLY A 63 8.35 11.85 -7.91
CA GLY A 63 8.78 11.30 -9.21
C GLY A 63 8.27 12.11 -10.41
N ASN A 64 7.08 12.71 -10.31
CA ASN A 64 6.51 13.59 -11.34
C ASN A 64 7.10 15.01 -11.34
N THR A 65 7.77 15.44 -10.26
CA THR A 65 8.52 16.71 -10.22
C THR A 65 9.94 16.63 -10.77
N GLY A 66 10.28 15.58 -11.52
CA GLY A 66 11.44 15.55 -12.40
C GLY A 66 12.77 15.25 -11.70
N MET A 67 13.18 13.98 -11.73
CA MET A 67 14.55 13.56 -12.00
C MET A 67 14.57 12.05 -12.33
N PRO A 68 14.92 11.65 -13.56
CA PRO A 68 15.18 10.24 -13.87
C PRO A 68 16.54 9.87 -13.29
N GLY A 69 16.56 9.05 -12.25
CA GLY A 69 17.77 8.37 -11.79
C GLY A 69 18.19 8.68 -10.36
N SER A 70 17.63 7.92 -9.42
CA SER A 70 18.33 7.52 -8.18
C SER A 70 17.72 6.24 -7.62
N GLY A 71 17.45 5.28 -8.51
CA GLY A 71 17.27 3.87 -8.13
C GLY A 71 18.61 3.18 -8.31
N GLY A 72 19.48 3.28 -7.29
CA GLY A 72 20.80 2.64 -7.30
C GLY A 72 20.67 1.12 -7.31
N VAL A 73 20.59 0.52 -8.50
CA VAL A 73 20.89 -0.90 -8.70
C VAL A 73 22.37 -0.98 -9.07
N VAL A 74 23.18 -1.39 -8.09
CA VAL A 74 24.60 -1.67 -8.22
C VAL A 74 24.80 -2.70 -9.33
N ARG A 75 25.33 -2.25 -10.47
CA ARG A 75 25.77 -3.13 -11.55
C ARG A 75 27.10 -3.72 -11.10
N ARG A 76 27.11 -5.00 -10.74
CA ARG A 76 28.33 -5.74 -10.43
C ARG A 76 29.14 -5.88 -11.72
N THR A 77 30.26 -5.18 -11.82
CA THR A 77 31.32 -5.52 -12.77
C THR A 77 31.91 -6.86 -12.34
N VAL A 78 31.98 -7.81 -13.25
CA VAL A 78 32.89 -8.95 -13.14
C VAL A 78 33.89 -8.81 -14.29
N GLU A 79 35.17 -8.88 -13.94
CA GLU A 79 36.34 -8.76 -14.80
C GLU A 79 36.40 -9.85 -15.88
#